data_AF-A0A7H8PQA6-F1
#
_entry.id   AF-A0A7H8PQA6-F1
#
_cell.length_a   1.000
_cell.length_b   1.000
_cell.length_c   1.000
_cell.angle_alpha   90.00
_cell.angle_beta   90.00
_cell.angle_gamma   90.00
#
_symmetry.space_group_name_H-M   'P 1'
#
loop_
_entity.id
_entity.type
_entity.pdbx_description
1 polymer ?
#
loop_
_entity_poly.entity_id
_entity_poly.type
_entity_poly.pdbx_seq_one_letter_code
_entity_poly.pdbx_strand_id
1 'polypeptide(L)'
;MCNLKISLVLFFITSTLVHCQSKKTSNEEMITSFFNTVYKSNIPSDDLYKQYFFEDSNAIEIRDRIMKLFRKHIVHIKSKKNYLLNTKSEFEVENYSQSKRTDLVKFIENDDKENIYFLTVDNKIEFYVLLKQNKIYSFEYVKKGGEGLFIAYY
;
A
#
# COMPACT_ATOMS: atom_id res chain seq x y z
N MET A 1 -33.78 30.55 18.13
CA MET A 1 -33.45 29.53 17.10
C MET A 1 -31.94 29.50 16.75
N CYS A 2 -31.02 29.66 17.72
CA CYS A 2 -29.57 29.62 17.47
C CYS A 2 -28.92 28.25 17.75
N ASN A 3 -29.51 27.43 18.63
CA ASN A 3 -28.85 26.20 19.12
C ASN A 3 -28.91 25.03 18.13
N LEU A 4 -29.85 25.05 17.16
CA LEU A 4 -29.99 23.99 16.17
C LEU A 4 -28.89 24.04 15.09
N LYS A 5 -28.43 25.26 14.75
CA LYS A 5 -27.40 25.48 13.71
C LYS A 5 -26.01 25.00 14.17
N ILE A 6 -25.68 25.17 15.45
CA ILE A 6 -24.39 24.77 16.02
C ILE A 6 -24.28 23.23 16.09
N SER A 7 -25.38 22.55 16.45
CA SER A 7 -25.42 21.09 16.54
C SER A 7 -25.25 20.40 15.17
N LEU A 8 -25.83 20.97 14.11
CA LEU A 8 -25.67 20.49 12.74
C LEU A 8 -24.23 20.61 12.23
N VAL A 9 -23.55 21.75 12.51
CA VAL A 9 -22.16 21.96 12.11
C VAL A 9 -21.22 20.98 12.82
N LEU A 10 -21.43 20.71 14.12
CA LEU A 10 -20.66 19.72 14.87
C LEU A 10 -20.83 18.29 14.31
N PHE A 11 -22.03 17.92 13.86
CA PHE A 11 -22.29 16.60 13.27
C PHE A 11 -21.62 16.39 11.90
N PHE A 12 -21.51 17.45 11.09
CA PHE A 12 -20.77 17.40 9.82
C PHE A 12 -19.24 17.32 10.02
N ILE A 13 -18.71 17.95 11.07
CA ILE A 13 -17.27 17.88 11.38
C ILE A 13 -16.89 16.50 11.93
N THR A 14 -17.73 15.88 12.76
CA THR A 14 -17.44 14.54 13.29
C THR A 14 -17.56 13.46 12.22
N SER A 15 -18.54 13.53 11.31
CA SER A 15 -18.70 12.54 10.23
C SER A 15 -17.56 12.55 9.21
N THR A 16 -17.02 13.72 8.86
CA THR A 16 -15.86 13.82 7.96
C THR A 16 -14.57 13.30 8.60
N LEU A 17 -14.37 13.53 9.90
CA LEU A 17 -13.23 12.98 10.65
C LEU A 17 -13.30 11.46 10.79
N VAL A 18 -14.48 10.90 11.08
CA VAL A 18 -14.68 9.44 11.15
C VAL A 18 -14.40 8.78 9.80
N HIS A 19 -14.86 9.39 8.70
CA HIS A 19 -14.64 8.83 7.36
C HIS A 19 -13.16 8.83 6.95
N CYS A 20 -12.40 9.87 7.31
CA CYS A 20 -10.95 9.92 7.08
C CYS A 20 -10.20 8.87 7.91
N GLN A 21 -10.57 8.68 9.18
CA GLN A 21 -9.95 7.65 10.03
C GLN A 21 -10.28 6.25 9.53
N SER A 22 -11.53 5.97 9.15
CA SER A 22 -11.92 4.65 8.63
C SER A 22 -11.20 4.29 7.34
N LYS A 23 -10.98 5.26 6.44
CA LYS A 23 -10.26 5.04 5.18
C LYS A 23 -8.78 4.74 5.42
N LYS A 24 -8.15 5.45 6.37
CA LYS A 24 -6.75 5.20 6.75
C LYS A 24 -6.57 3.79 7.28
N THR A 25 -7.39 3.38 8.26
CA THR A 25 -7.36 2.03 8.84
C THR A 25 -7.56 0.96 7.77
N SER A 26 -8.49 1.18 6.83
CA SER A 26 -8.77 0.23 5.75
C SER A 26 -7.60 0.01 4.79
N ASN A 27 -6.83 1.05 4.45
CA ASN A 27 -5.67 0.93 3.55
C ASN A 27 -4.51 0.17 4.23
N GLU A 28 -4.22 0.49 5.49
CA GLU A 28 -3.19 -0.19 6.28
C GLU A 28 -3.53 -1.68 6.44
N GLU A 29 -4.79 -2.00 6.77
CA GLU A 29 -5.29 -3.37 6.85
C GLU A 29 -5.18 -4.12 5.51
N MET A 30 -5.52 -3.47 4.39
CA MET A 30 -5.40 -4.08 3.06
C MET A 30 -3.95 -4.42 2.74
N ILE A 31 -3.00 -3.52 3.01
CA ILE A 31 -1.58 -3.74 2.74
C ILE A 31 -1.04 -4.86 3.64
N THR A 32 -1.36 -4.82 4.93
CA THR A 32 -0.99 -5.87 5.89
C THR A 32 -1.55 -7.22 5.47
N SER A 33 -2.81 -7.27 5.04
CA SER A 33 -3.45 -8.47 4.51
C SER A 33 -2.72 -8.99 3.26
N PHE A 34 -2.43 -8.13 2.28
CA PHE A 34 -1.68 -8.51 1.10
C PHE A 34 -0.34 -9.17 1.43
N PHE A 35 0.49 -8.53 2.27
CA PHE A 35 1.80 -9.08 2.60
C PHE A 35 1.71 -10.33 3.48
N ASN A 36 0.76 -10.41 4.41
CA ASN A 36 0.48 -11.65 5.14
C ASN A 36 0.10 -12.77 4.18
N THR A 37 -0.74 -12.51 3.19
CA THR A 37 -1.09 -13.54 2.19
C THR A 37 0.11 -13.93 1.34
N VAL A 38 0.95 -12.97 0.95
CA VAL A 38 2.20 -13.27 0.24
C VAL A 38 3.10 -14.18 1.08
N TYR A 39 3.43 -13.82 2.33
CA TYR A 39 4.46 -14.52 3.09
C TYR A 39 3.97 -15.67 3.97
N LYS A 40 2.72 -15.62 4.44
CA LYS A 40 2.16 -16.56 5.44
C LYS A 40 1.04 -17.44 4.88
N SER A 41 0.59 -17.20 3.65
CA SER A 41 -0.44 -18.03 3.00
C SER A 41 0.06 -18.62 1.68
N ASN A 42 -0.61 -19.67 1.22
CA ASN A 42 -0.29 -20.36 -0.03
C ASN A 42 -1.33 -20.05 -1.13
N ILE A 43 -1.69 -18.78 -1.28
CA ILE A 43 -2.67 -18.33 -2.30
C ILE A 43 -1.97 -18.17 -3.65
N PRO A 44 -2.60 -18.59 -4.76
CA PRO A 44 -2.08 -18.33 -6.10
C PRO A 44 -1.89 -16.83 -6.35
N SER A 45 -0.80 -16.47 -7.03
CA SER A 45 -0.50 -15.06 -7.33
C SER A 45 -1.59 -14.37 -8.15
N ASP A 46 -2.37 -15.10 -8.94
CA ASP A 46 -3.45 -14.52 -9.74
C ASP A 46 -4.58 -13.97 -8.89
N ASP A 47 -4.92 -14.69 -7.83
CA ASP A 47 -5.99 -14.30 -6.92
C ASP A 47 -5.53 -13.13 -6.05
N LEU A 48 -4.25 -13.14 -5.64
CA LEU A 48 -3.59 -11.98 -5.02
C LEU A 48 -3.70 -10.73 -5.90
N TYR A 49 -3.39 -10.84 -7.20
CA TYR A 49 -3.48 -9.70 -8.11
C TYR A 49 -4.91 -9.16 -8.18
N LYS A 50 -5.89 -10.02 -8.48
CA LYS A 50 -7.31 -9.62 -8.60
C LYS A 50 -7.86 -9.00 -7.31
N GLN A 51 -7.43 -9.50 -6.16
CA GLN A 51 -7.95 -9.05 -4.87
C GLN A 51 -7.37 -7.69 -4.46
N TYR A 52 -6.07 -7.48 -4.65
CA TYR A 52 -5.37 -6.34 -4.05
C TYR A 52 -4.93 -5.26 -5.03
N PHE A 53 -4.76 -5.57 -6.31
CA PHE A 53 -4.14 -4.65 -7.28
C PHE A 53 -5.16 -3.78 -8.00
N PHE A 54 -4.70 -2.58 -8.35
CA PHE A 54 -5.38 -1.70 -9.30
C PHE A 54 -5.20 -2.28 -10.70
N GLU A 55 -6.29 -2.43 -11.45
CA GLU A 55 -6.28 -2.86 -12.84
C GLU A 55 -6.76 -1.72 -13.72
N ASP A 56 -5.93 -1.27 -14.67
CA ASP A 56 -6.33 -0.25 -15.64
C ASP A 56 -7.20 -0.91 -16.71
N SER A 57 -8.42 -0.41 -16.91
CA SER A 57 -9.33 -0.93 -17.93
C SER A 57 -8.77 -0.83 -19.34
N ASN A 58 -7.80 0.04 -19.58
CA ASN A 58 -7.14 0.18 -20.88
C ASN A 58 -6.00 -0.84 -21.10
N ALA A 59 -5.60 -1.57 -20.06
CA ALA A 59 -4.49 -2.52 -20.10
C ALA A 59 -4.94 -3.99 -20.27
N ILE A 60 -6.21 -4.22 -20.60
CA ILE A 60 -6.78 -5.56 -20.78
C ILE A 60 -5.98 -6.37 -21.82
N GLU A 61 -5.53 -5.74 -22.90
CA GLU A 61 -4.76 -6.39 -23.97
C GLU A 61 -3.39 -6.91 -23.52
N ILE A 62 -2.82 -6.31 -22.46
CA ILE A 62 -1.51 -6.68 -21.91
C ILE A 62 -1.63 -7.40 -20.56
N ARG A 63 -2.85 -7.73 -20.10
CA ARG A 63 -3.16 -8.34 -18.80
C ARG A 63 -2.32 -9.58 -18.50
N ASP A 64 -2.23 -10.50 -19.45
CA ASP A 64 -1.46 -11.74 -19.26
C ASP A 64 0.03 -11.47 -19.04
N ARG A 65 0.58 -10.44 -19.71
CA ARG A 65 1.96 -10.02 -19.53
C ARG A 65 2.17 -9.39 -18.15
N ILE A 66 1.23 -8.57 -17.70
CA ILE A 66 1.26 -7.96 -16.36
C ILE A 66 1.17 -9.03 -15.28
N MET A 67 0.22 -9.96 -15.39
CA MET A 67 0.09 -11.08 -14.46
C MET A 67 1.36 -11.94 -14.43
N LYS A 68 1.98 -12.19 -15.59
CA LYS A 68 3.26 -12.92 -15.65
C LYS A 68 4.40 -12.16 -14.97
N LEU A 69 4.46 -10.83 -15.11
CA LEU A 69 5.43 -10.00 -14.40
C LEU A 69 5.17 -9.99 -12.89
N PHE A 70 3.92 -9.82 -12.48
CA PHE A 70 3.51 -9.88 -11.09
C PHE A 70 3.90 -11.21 -10.43
N ARG A 71 3.58 -12.35 -11.06
CA ARG A 71 3.98 -13.70 -10.59
C ARG A 71 5.49 -13.78 -10.37
N LYS A 72 6.29 -13.30 -11.33
CA LYS A 72 7.75 -13.28 -11.21
C LYS A 72 8.21 -12.42 -10.04
N HIS A 73 7.59 -11.26 -9.83
CA HIS A 73 7.93 -10.39 -8.72
C HIS A 73 7.55 -11.01 -7.37
N ILE A 74 6.39 -11.65 -7.23
CA ILE A 74 6.03 -12.38 -6.00
C ILE A 74 7.05 -13.47 -5.67
N VAL A 75 7.49 -14.26 -6.67
CA VAL A 75 8.54 -15.25 -6.47
C VAL A 75 9.86 -14.58 -6.08
N HIS A 76 10.22 -13.48 -6.74
CA HIS A 76 11.45 -12.75 -6.49
C HIS A 76 11.50 -12.18 -5.05
N ILE A 77 10.45 -11.50 -4.59
CA ILE A 77 10.43 -10.90 -3.25
C ILE A 77 10.45 -11.98 -2.17
N LYS A 78 9.75 -13.11 -2.38
CA LYS A 78 9.80 -14.27 -1.46
C LYS A 78 11.21 -14.83 -1.35
N SER A 79 11.92 -14.94 -2.48
CA SER A 79 13.30 -15.42 -2.50
C SER A 79 14.26 -14.43 -1.83
N LYS A 80 14.16 -13.14 -2.17
CA LYS A 80 15.05 -12.08 -1.67
C LYS A 80 14.86 -11.78 -0.19
N LYS A 81 13.63 -11.89 0.32
CA LYS A 81 13.26 -11.63 1.71
C LYS A 81 12.68 -12.89 2.36
N ASN A 82 13.33 -14.04 2.13
CA ASN A 82 12.87 -15.34 2.63
C ASN A 82 12.72 -15.40 4.16
N TYR A 83 13.46 -14.59 4.91
CA TYR A 83 13.35 -14.49 6.36
C TYR A 83 11.95 -14.04 6.81
N LEU A 84 11.22 -13.31 5.97
CA LEU A 84 9.83 -12.91 6.23
C LEU A 84 8.85 -14.09 6.16
N LEU A 85 9.21 -15.23 5.57
CA LEU A 85 8.38 -16.44 5.59
C LEU A 85 8.30 -17.05 6.99
N ASN A 86 9.34 -16.88 7.80
CA ASN A 86 9.47 -17.50 9.12
C ASN A 86 9.47 -16.46 10.25
N THR A 87 9.27 -15.17 9.94
CA THR A 87 9.24 -14.14 10.96
C THR A 87 8.01 -14.31 11.85
N LYS A 88 8.23 -14.20 13.16
CA LYS A 88 7.15 -14.14 14.16
C LYS A 88 6.65 -12.71 14.35
N SER A 89 7.41 -11.74 13.85
CA SER A 89 7.10 -10.33 13.99
C SER A 89 5.92 -9.94 13.11
N GLU A 90 5.15 -8.99 13.58
CA GLU A 90 4.00 -8.48 12.87
C GLU A 90 4.44 -7.55 11.73
N PHE A 91 3.57 -7.47 10.72
CA PHE A 91 3.73 -6.51 9.64
C PHE A 91 3.00 -5.25 10.07
N GLU A 92 3.77 -4.18 10.26
CA GLU A 92 3.25 -2.88 10.63
C GLU A 92 3.26 -1.99 9.38
N VAL A 93 2.18 -1.25 9.16
CA VAL A 93 2.05 -0.38 7.99
C VAL A 93 1.78 1.03 8.46
N GLU A 94 2.53 1.99 7.93
CA GLU A 94 2.36 3.41 8.22
C GLU A 94 2.24 4.21 6.92
N ASN A 95 1.44 5.28 6.97
CA ASN A 95 1.35 6.23 5.88
C ASN A 95 2.61 7.13 5.82
N TYR A 96 3.17 7.28 4.62
CA TYR A 96 4.42 7.99 4.38
C TYR A 96 4.37 9.46 4.81
N SER A 97 3.29 10.18 4.49
CA SER A 97 3.21 11.63 4.77
C SER A 97 2.96 11.95 6.24
N GLN A 98 2.48 10.97 7.01
CA GLN A 98 2.15 11.12 8.43
C GLN A 98 3.26 10.62 9.35
N SER A 99 4.25 9.92 8.81
CA SER A 99 5.33 9.35 9.59
C SER A 99 6.34 10.39 10.06
N LYS A 100 6.89 10.15 11.25
CA LYS A 100 7.98 10.95 11.84
C LYS A 100 9.36 10.35 11.56
N ARG A 101 9.43 9.24 10.83
CA ARG A 101 10.69 8.57 10.49
C ARG A 101 11.58 9.44 9.61
N THR A 102 12.88 9.37 9.84
CA THR A 102 13.89 10.13 9.10
C THR A 102 14.65 9.29 8.08
N ASP A 103 14.48 7.96 8.11
CA ASP A 103 15.13 6.99 7.23
C ASP A 103 14.28 6.63 6.00
N LEU A 104 13.28 7.44 5.67
CA LEU A 104 12.40 7.23 4.52
C LEU A 104 13.11 7.49 3.19
N VAL A 105 12.80 6.67 2.19
CA VAL A 105 13.21 6.92 0.80
C VAL A 105 12.42 8.11 0.28
N LYS A 106 13.11 9.12 -0.24
CA LYS A 106 12.46 10.25 -0.91
C LYS A 106 11.94 9.80 -2.27
N PHE A 107 10.64 9.90 -2.52
CA PHE A 107 10.03 9.59 -3.82
C PHE A 107 9.89 10.83 -4.70
N ILE A 108 10.08 10.67 -6.01
CA ILE A 108 9.96 11.74 -7.00
C ILE A 108 8.48 12.14 -7.17
N GLU A 109 7.55 11.21 -6.97
CA GLU A 109 6.10 11.45 -7.03
C GLU A 109 5.62 12.29 -5.83
N ASN A 110 6.01 13.57 -5.80
CA ASN A 110 5.77 14.46 -4.65
C ASN A 110 4.28 14.68 -4.34
N ASP A 111 3.41 14.61 -5.36
CA ASP A 111 1.98 14.86 -5.22
C ASP A 111 1.21 13.64 -4.66
N ASP A 112 1.82 12.44 -4.73
CA ASP A 112 1.18 11.18 -4.33
C ASP A 112 1.62 10.67 -2.94
N LYS A 113 2.33 11.50 -2.16
CA LYS A 113 2.86 11.09 -0.84
C LYS A 113 1.79 10.60 0.14
N GLU A 114 0.57 11.10 0.04
CA GLU A 114 -0.55 10.64 0.87
C GLU A 114 -1.01 9.22 0.51
N ASN A 115 -0.71 8.76 -0.71
CA ASN A 115 -1.02 7.42 -1.21
C ASN A 115 0.16 6.45 -1.06
N ILE A 116 1.30 6.92 -0.55
CA ILE A 116 2.45 6.08 -0.26
C ILE A 116 2.34 5.58 1.18
N TYR A 117 2.52 4.29 1.34
CA TYR A 117 2.62 3.60 2.62
C TYR A 117 3.94 2.85 2.65
N PHE A 118 4.41 2.49 3.83
CA PHE A 118 5.52 1.57 3.97
C PHE A 118 5.21 0.51 5.02
N LEU A 119 5.77 -0.67 4.80
CA LEU A 119 5.65 -1.80 5.70
C LEU A 119 6.96 -1.98 6.45
N THR A 120 6.87 -2.09 7.77
CA THR A 120 7.98 -2.41 8.65
C THR A 120 7.83 -3.78 9.29
N VAL A 121 8.98 -4.42 9.52
CA VAL A 121 9.12 -5.65 10.32
C VAL A 121 10.34 -5.43 11.21
N ASP A 122 10.20 -5.65 12.52
CA ASP A 122 11.27 -5.39 13.49
C ASP A 122 11.87 -3.98 13.36
N ASN A 123 11.00 -2.97 13.20
CA ASN A 123 11.36 -1.56 13.02
C ASN A 123 12.20 -1.24 11.75
N LYS A 124 12.36 -2.21 10.84
CA LYS A 124 13.04 -2.03 9.56
C LYS A 124 12.02 -1.90 8.43
N ILE A 125 12.22 -0.90 7.55
CA ILE A 125 11.38 -0.72 6.37
C ILE A 125 11.67 -1.81 5.35
N GLU A 126 10.66 -2.62 5.06
CA GLU A 126 10.77 -3.75 4.14
C GLU A 126 10.27 -3.41 2.75
N PHE A 127 9.16 -2.67 2.66
CA PHE A 127 8.51 -2.29 1.41
C PHE A 127 7.96 -0.87 1.47
N TYR A 128 7.90 -0.24 0.30
CA TYR A 128 7.06 0.92 0.05
C TYR A 128 5.94 0.50 -0.89
N VAL A 129 4.76 1.04 -0.69
CA VAL A 129 3.54 0.68 -1.41
C VAL A 129 2.86 1.95 -1.88
N LEU A 130 2.68 2.08 -3.18
CA LEU A 130 1.90 3.15 -3.80
C LEU A 130 0.48 2.64 -4.03
N LEU A 131 -0.50 3.39 -3.53
CA LEU A 131 -1.91 3.11 -3.76
C LEU A 131 -2.48 3.99 -4.87
N LYS A 132 -3.47 3.44 -5.59
CA LYS A 132 -4.35 4.17 -6.50
C LYS A 132 -5.76 3.66 -6.31
N GLN A 133 -6.71 4.56 -6.06
CA GLN A 133 -8.13 4.22 -5.82
C GLN A 133 -8.32 3.12 -4.74
N ASN A 134 -7.58 3.22 -3.62
CA ASN A 134 -7.60 2.25 -2.51
C ASN A 134 -7.20 0.82 -2.90
N LYS A 135 -6.42 0.66 -3.98
CA LYS A 135 -5.82 -0.59 -4.41
C LYS A 135 -4.31 -0.42 -4.57
N ILE A 136 -3.57 -1.52 -4.47
CA ILE A 136 -2.12 -1.50 -4.68
C ILE A 136 -1.84 -1.22 -6.15
N TYR A 137 -1.15 -0.12 -6.42
CA TYR A 137 -0.70 0.25 -7.75
C TYR A 137 0.73 -0.22 -8.00
N SER A 138 1.57 -0.09 -6.98
CA SER A 138 2.93 -0.63 -6.99
C SER A 138 3.42 -0.92 -5.58
N PHE A 139 4.37 -1.84 -5.47
CA PHE A 139 5.21 -2.04 -4.28
C PHE A 139 6.70 -2.22 -4.67
N GLU A 140 7.01 -2.06 -5.96
CA GLU A 140 8.35 -2.15 -6.52
C GLU A 140 8.81 -0.75 -6.89
N TYR A 141 10.08 -0.45 -6.64
CA TYR A 141 10.64 0.84 -6.99
C TYR A 141 12.14 0.70 -7.25
N VAL A 142 12.67 1.64 -8.02
CA VAL A 142 14.12 1.78 -8.24
C VAL A 142 14.61 3.04 -7.58
N LYS A 143 15.85 3.01 -7.09
CA LYS A 143 16.53 4.21 -6.59
C LYS A 143 17.44 4.77 -7.68
N LYS A 144 17.30 6.05 -8.00
CA LYS A 144 18.19 6.78 -8.91
C LYS A 144 18.51 8.13 -8.29
N GLY A 145 19.81 8.43 -8.14
CA GLY A 145 20.24 9.72 -7.57
C GLY A 145 19.76 9.98 -6.13
N GLY A 146 19.50 8.93 -5.35
CA GLY A 146 18.97 9.03 -3.98
C GLY A 146 17.44 9.10 -3.88
N GLU A 147 16.73 9.16 -5.01
CA GLU A 147 15.28 9.22 -5.05
C GLU A 147 14.67 7.90 -5.55
N GLY A 148 13.51 7.54 -5.00
CA GLY A 148 12.71 6.40 -5.40
C GLY A 148 11.75 6.74 -6.54
N LEU A 149 11.59 5.80 -7.47
CA LEU A 149 10.60 5.85 -8.55
C LEU A 149 9.84 4.53 -8.56
N PHE A 150 8.51 4.57 -8.42
CA PHE A 150 7.71 3.35 -8.44
C PHE A 150 7.63 2.73 -9.84
N ILE A 151 7.59 1.41 -9.88
CA ILE A 151 7.35 0.63 -11.09
C ILE A 151 5.94 0.06 -10.98
N ALA A 152 4.98 0.71 -11.63
CA ALA A 152 3.60 0.26 -11.59
C ALA A 152 3.33 -0.92 -12.53
N TYR A 153 2.38 -1.73 -12.11
CA TYR A 153 1.75 -2.76 -12.93
C TYR A 153 0.52 -2.10 -13.56
N TYR A 154 0.61 -1.68 -14.82
CA TYR A 154 -0.52 -1.18 -15.60
C TYR A 154 -0.88 -2.23 -16.61
#